data_AF-A0AA37NZS8-F1
#
_entry.id   AF-A0AA37NZS8-F1
#
_cell.length_a   1.000
_cell.length_b   1.000
_cell.length_c   1.000
_cell.angle_alpha   90.00
_cell.angle_beta   90.00
_cell.angle_gamma   90.00
#
_symmetry.space_group_name_H-M   'P 1'
#
loop_
_entity.id
_entity.type
_entity.pdbx_description
1 polymer ?
#
loop_
_entity_poly.entity_id
_entity_poly.type
_entity_poly.pdbx_seq_one_letter_code
_entity_poly.pdbx_strand_id
1 'polypeptide(L)'
;MDKQGKWKLSPAYDLCYSYTPGGKWTNSHQLSLNGKQDNFTMADLQKVGENMGIREHKQIIEEVQETVSHWHEIAKDCEAKPEHADFIEKNCSCSASNCIRSKCLTLPTNKNRSS
;
A
#
# COMPACT_ATOMS: atom_id res chain seq x y z
N MET A 1 -16.92 -9.34 23.08
CA MET A 1 -17.41 -10.62 23.62
C MET A 1 -18.92 -10.61 23.52
N ASP A 2 -19.55 -11.66 23.01
CA ASP A 2 -21.00 -11.81 23.19
C ASP A 2 -21.32 -12.29 24.61
N LYS A 3 -22.61 -12.32 24.95
CA LYS A 3 -23.08 -12.81 26.26
C LYS A 3 -22.79 -14.30 26.47
N GLN A 4 -22.39 -15.03 25.43
CA GLN A 4 -21.97 -16.43 25.50
C GLN A 4 -20.45 -16.60 25.66
N GLY A 5 -19.69 -15.50 25.79
CA GLY A 5 -18.23 -15.55 25.98
C GLY A 5 -17.42 -15.68 24.70
N LYS A 6 -18.05 -15.66 23.51
CA LYS A 6 -17.31 -15.69 22.23
C LYS A 6 -16.72 -14.32 21.95
N TRP A 7 -15.41 -14.29 21.71
CA TRP A 7 -14.73 -13.09 21.25
C TRP A 7 -14.66 -13.06 19.73
N LYS A 8 -14.78 -11.85 19.20
CA LYS A 8 -14.50 -11.51 17.80
C LYS A 8 -13.72 -10.21 17.81
N LEU A 9 -12.88 -9.99 16.80
CA LEU A 9 -12.26 -8.69 16.57
C LEU A 9 -13.37 -7.66 16.33
N SER A 10 -13.23 -6.50 16.98
CA SER A 10 -14.05 -5.34 16.62
C SER A 10 -13.63 -4.85 15.23
N PRO A 11 -14.53 -4.17 14.50
CA PRO A 11 -14.13 -3.43 13.31
C PRO A 11 -12.96 -2.49 13.61
N ALA A 12 -12.18 -2.16 12.58
CA ALA A 12 -11.18 -1.11 12.69
C ALA A 12 -11.89 0.25 12.83
N TYR A 13 -11.42 1.06 13.77
CA TYR A 13 -11.87 2.43 14.00
C TYR A 13 -10.64 3.32 14.11
N ASP A 14 -10.83 4.63 13.94
CA ASP A 14 -9.77 5.64 14.05
C ASP A 14 -8.62 5.46 13.04
N LEU A 15 -8.98 5.17 11.79
CA LEU A 15 -8.02 5.12 10.68
C LEU A 15 -7.72 6.56 10.20
N CYS A 16 -6.56 7.09 10.58
CA CYS A 16 -6.09 8.42 10.21
C CYS A 16 -4.80 8.36 9.40
N TYR A 17 -4.72 9.16 8.34
CA TYR A 17 -3.47 9.37 7.60
C TYR A 17 -2.61 10.40 8.35
N SER A 18 -1.52 9.94 8.99
CA SER A 18 -0.65 10.78 9.82
C SER A 18 0.77 10.96 9.29
N TYR A 19 1.07 10.46 8.07
CA TYR A 19 2.42 10.50 7.52
C TYR A 19 2.84 11.92 7.17
N THR A 20 3.96 12.38 7.74
CA THR A 20 4.52 13.70 7.47
C THR A 20 6.00 13.57 7.11
N PRO A 21 6.38 13.85 5.85
CA PRO A 21 7.79 13.84 5.44
C PRO A 21 8.61 14.81 6.30
N GLY A 22 9.69 14.33 6.91
CA GLY A 22 10.56 15.14 7.78
C GLY A 22 10.02 15.40 9.19
N GLY A 23 8.86 14.85 9.56
CA GLY A 23 8.38 14.87 10.94
C GLY A 23 9.28 14.03 11.85
N LYS A 24 9.50 14.48 13.10
CA LYS A 24 10.36 13.75 14.06
C LYS A 24 9.80 12.38 14.47
N TRP A 25 8.49 12.18 14.37
CA TRP A 25 7.79 11.03 14.98
C TRP A 25 6.90 10.26 14.00
N THR A 26 6.44 10.90 12.91
CA THR A 26 5.46 10.32 11.96
C THR A 26 6.03 10.14 10.56
N ASN A 27 7.36 10.12 10.44
CA ASN A 27 8.08 9.87 9.19
C ASN A 27 8.32 8.37 8.92
N SER A 28 7.90 7.47 9.81
CA SER A 28 8.12 6.02 9.70
C SER A 28 6.90 5.25 10.18
N HIS A 29 6.81 3.99 9.73
CA HIS A 29 5.73 3.10 10.15
C HIS A 29 5.88 2.73 11.64
N GLN A 30 4.77 2.72 12.38
CA GLN A 30 4.81 2.47 13.84
C GLN A 30 5.03 1.01 14.21
N LEU A 31 4.73 0.07 13.29
CA LEU A 31 4.95 -1.36 13.49
C LEU A 31 6.08 -1.86 12.59
N SER A 32 6.92 -2.74 13.12
CA SER A 32 7.94 -3.40 12.31
C SER A 32 7.40 -4.65 11.64
N LEU A 33 7.81 -4.89 10.39
CA LEU A 33 7.55 -6.13 9.66
C LEU A 33 8.90 -6.78 9.36
N ASN A 34 9.11 -8.00 9.86
CA ASN A 34 10.38 -8.73 9.72
C ASN A 34 11.61 -7.90 10.16
N GLY A 35 11.46 -7.06 11.20
CA GLY A 35 12.54 -6.20 11.70
C GLY A 35 12.77 -4.91 10.90
N LYS A 36 11.99 -4.65 9.84
CA LYS A 36 12.01 -3.42 9.05
C LYS A 36 10.88 -2.48 9.48
N GLN A 37 11.10 -1.17 9.43
CA GLN A 37 10.07 -0.15 9.68
C GLN A 37 9.78 0.71 8.44
N ASP A 38 10.54 0.51 7.37
CA ASP A 38 10.40 1.21 6.10
C ASP A 38 10.98 0.35 4.94
N ASN A 39 10.74 0.75 3.70
CA ASN A 39 11.19 0.08 2.47
C ASN A 39 10.73 -1.39 2.39
N PHE A 40 9.45 -1.61 2.69
CA PHE A 40 8.83 -2.94 2.62
C PHE A 40 8.77 -3.45 1.19
N THR A 41 9.17 -4.71 0.99
CA THR A 41 9.05 -5.39 -0.30
C THR A 41 7.87 -6.33 -0.35
N MET A 42 7.41 -6.70 -1.55
CA MET A 42 6.39 -7.74 -1.73
C MET A 42 6.77 -9.05 -1.02
N ALA A 43 8.06 -9.43 -1.08
CA ALA A 43 8.56 -10.62 -0.41
C ALA A 43 8.44 -10.52 1.12
N ASP A 44 8.65 -9.32 1.68
CA ASP A 44 8.48 -9.11 3.13
C ASP A 44 7.01 -9.31 3.54
N LEU A 45 6.05 -8.81 2.76
CA LEU A 45 4.62 -8.96 3.01
C LEU A 45 4.14 -10.40 2.85
N GLN A 46 4.61 -11.11 1.82
CA GLN A 46 4.27 -12.51 1.60
C GLN A 46 4.78 -13.39 2.75
N LYS A 47 6.01 -13.14 3.23
CA LYS A 47 6.58 -13.85 4.37
C LYS A 47 5.78 -13.66 5.65
N VAL A 48 5.19 -12.48 5.87
CA VAL A 48 4.29 -12.24 7.02
C VAL A 48 3.04 -13.11 6.89
N GLY A 49 2.44 -13.16 5.70
CA GLY A 49 1.28 -14.02 5.44
C GLY A 49 1.55 -15.50 5.71
N GLU A 50 2.69 -16.00 5.23
CA GLU A 50 3.15 -17.38 5.47
C GLU A 50 3.37 -17.65 6.97
N ASN A 51 4.08 -16.77 7.67
CA ASN A 51 4.37 -16.93 9.09
C ASN A 51 3.11 -16.88 9.97
N MET A 52 2.10 -16.11 9.57
CA MET A 52 0.83 -15.98 10.30
C MET A 52 -0.23 -17.00 9.88
N GLY A 53 0.09 -17.89 8.93
CA GLY A 53 -0.84 -18.92 8.45
C GLY A 53 -2.02 -18.37 7.64
N ILE A 54 -1.88 -17.18 7.04
CA ILE A 54 -2.91 -16.55 6.22
C ILE A 54 -2.88 -17.19 4.84
N ARG A 55 -3.90 -17.98 4.49
CA ARG A 55 -3.93 -18.76 3.23
C ARG A 55 -3.98 -17.89 1.97
N GLU A 56 -4.71 -16.79 2.02
CA GLU A 56 -5.03 -15.93 0.87
C GLU A 56 -4.19 -14.65 0.85
N HIS A 57 -3.03 -14.66 1.52
CA HIS A 57 -2.18 -13.48 1.71
C HIS A 57 -1.82 -12.75 0.39
N LYS A 58 -1.59 -13.49 -0.71
CA LYS A 58 -1.30 -12.89 -2.02
C LYS A 58 -2.49 -12.13 -2.60
N GLN A 59 -3.68 -12.72 -2.53
CA GLN A 59 -4.91 -12.13 -3.03
C GLN A 59 -5.27 -10.86 -2.24
N ILE A 60 -5.12 -10.90 -0.91
CA ILE A 60 -5.34 -9.74 -0.05
C ILE A 60 -4.39 -8.59 -0.43
N ILE A 61 -3.12 -8.88 -0.70
CA ILE A 61 -2.16 -7.85 -1.11
C ILE A 61 -2.52 -7.27 -2.48
N GLU A 62 -2.90 -8.11 -3.44
CA GLU A 62 -3.32 -7.69 -4.78
C GLU A 62 -4.58 -6.82 -4.74
N GLU A 63 -5.59 -7.22 -3.98
CA GLU A 63 -6.84 -6.46 -3.78
C GLU A 63 -6.56 -5.07 -3.18
N VAL A 64 -5.69 -4.98 -2.19
CA VAL A 64 -5.29 -3.70 -1.59
C VAL A 64 -4.55 -2.84 -2.61
N GLN A 65 -3.66 -3.41 -3.43
CA GLN A 65 -2.95 -2.67 -4.47
C GLN A 65 -3.89 -2.13 -5.54
N GLU A 66 -4.85 -2.94 -5.99
CA GLU A 66 -5.88 -2.54 -6.94
C GLU A 66 -6.74 -1.42 -6.36
N THR A 67 -7.21 -1.58 -5.13
CA THR A 67 -8.03 -0.56 -4.44
C THR A 67 -7.28 0.77 -4.31
N VAL A 68 -6.00 0.74 -3.91
CA VAL A 68 -5.18 1.95 -3.81
C VAL A 68 -4.93 2.59 -5.18
N SER A 69 -4.92 1.82 -6.27
CA SER A 69 -4.79 2.38 -7.61
C SER A 69 -6.00 3.23 -8.04
N HIS A 70 -7.17 2.96 -7.47
CA HIS A 70 -8.39 3.74 -7.68
C HIS A 70 -8.60 4.82 -6.60
N TRP A 71 -7.55 5.18 -5.85
CA TRP A 71 -7.63 6.15 -4.74
C TRP A 71 -8.32 7.46 -5.10
N HIS A 72 -8.02 8.02 -6.27
CA HIS A 72 -8.60 9.31 -6.69
C HIS A 72 -10.12 9.24 -6.86
N GLU A 73 -10.64 8.11 -7.37
CA GLU A 73 -12.08 7.89 -7.53
C GLU A 73 -12.74 7.74 -6.15
N ILE A 74 -12.14 6.94 -5.28
CA ILE A 74 -12.62 6.73 -3.90
C ILE A 74 -12.62 8.05 -3.12
N ALA A 75 -11.56 8.84 -3.23
CA ALA A 75 -11.45 10.12 -2.54
C ALA A 75 -12.51 11.12 -3.02
N LYS A 76 -12.82 11.11 -4.32
CA LYS A 76 -13.88 11.93 -4.91
C LYS A 76 -15.26 11.50 -4.42
N ASP A 77 -15.53 10.20 -4.41
CA ASP A 77 -16.82 9.65 -3.93
C ASP A 77 -17.02 9.90 -2.42
N CYS A 78 -15.94 9.99 -1.65
CA CYS A 78 -15.97 10.35 -0.24
C CYS A 78 -15.98 11.88 0.02
N GLU A 79 -16.07 12.70 -1.03
CA GLU A 79 -16.03 14.17 -0.95
C GLU A 79 -14.79 14.70 -0.19
N ALA A 80 -13.67 13.99 -0.29
CA ALA A 80 -12.42 14.42 0.31
C ALA A 80 -11.94 15.70 -0.37
N LYS A 81 -11.29 16.59 0.40
CA LYS A 81 -10.69 17.78 -0.18
C LYS A 81 -9.60 17.38 -1.18
N PRO A 82 -9.58 17.98 -2.39
CA PRO A 82 -8.63 17.59 -3.43
C PRO A 82 -7.17 17.76 -2.98
N GLU A 83 -6.88 18.80 -2.20
CA GLU A 83 -5.54 19.04 -1.62
C GLU A 83 -5.02 17.87 -0.78
N HIS A 84 -5.90 17.20 -0.02
CA HIS A 84 -5.51 16.04 0.80
C HIS A 84 -5.47 14.77 -0.03
N ALA A 85 -6.40 14.60 -0.98
CA ALA A 85 -6.42 13.46 -1.89
C ALA A 85 -5.12 13.39 -2.70
N ASP A 86 -4.69 14.52 -3.29
CA ASP A 86 -3.45 14.63 -4.08
C ASP A 86 -2.20 14.40 -3.22
N PHE A 87 -2.20 14.91 -1.98
CA PHE A 87 -1.08 14.71 -1.04
C PHE A 87 -0.92 13.24 -0.66
N ILE A 88 -2.03 12.55 -0.37
CA ILE A 88 -2.03 11.13 -0.05
C ILE A 88 -1.61 10.32 -1.28
N GLU A 89 -2.16 10.63 -2.46
CA GLU A 89 -1.82 9.96 -3.71
C GLU A 89 -0.32 10.05 -4.00
N LYS A 90 0.28 11.23 -3.87
CA LYS A 90 1.72 11.43 -4.11
C LYS A 90 2.58 10.55 -3.21
N ASN A 91 2.17 10.32 -1.97
CA ASN A 91 2.93 9.48 -1.03
C ASN A 91 2.65 7.99 -1.24
N CYS A 92 1.40 7.59 -1.47
CA CYS A 92 1.01 6.19 -1.68
C CYS A 92 1.49 5.64 -3.04
N SER A 93 1.41 6.43 -4.12
CA SER A 93 1.87 6.04 -5.46
C SER A 93 3.39 5.88 -5.54
N CYS A 94 4.14 6.68 -4.76
CA CYS A 94 5.59 6.63 -4.74
C CYS A 94 6.11 5.41 -3.95
N SER A 95 5.39 4.97 -2.90
CA SER A 95 5.69 3.71 -2.19
C SER A 95 5.35 2.46 -3.02
N ALA A 96 4.34 2.52 -3.89
CA ALA A 96 4.01 1.43 -4.81
C ALA A 96 5.01 1.33 -6.00
N SER A 97 5.58 2.46 -6.43
CA SER A 97 6.42 2.54 -7.64
C SER A 97 7.79 1.86 -7.50
N ASN A 98 8.32 1.68 -6.29
CA ASN A 98 9.58 0.95 -6.07
C ASN A 98 9.41 -0.53 -5.70
N CYS A 99 8.18 -1.07 -5.67
CA CYS A 99 7.96 -2.49 -5.37
C CYS A 99 7.17 -3.28 -6.42
N ILE A 100 6.48 -2.64 -7.38
CA ILE A 100 5.61 -3.36 -8.32
C ILE A 100 5.73 -2.77 -9.73
N ARG A 101 6.94 -2.76 -10.28
CA ARG A 101 7.11 -2.63 -11.74
C ARG A 101 8.27 -3.46 -12.26
N SER A 102 8.17 -4.77 -12.05
CA SER A 102 8.84 -5.71 -12.96
C SER A 102 7.89 -6.06 -14.11
N LYS A 103 7.85 -5.16 -15.09
CA LYS A 103 7.63 -5.54 -16.50
C LYS A 103 8.27 -4.47 -17.38
N CYS A 104 9.43 -4.87 -17.90
CA CYS A 104 10.01 -4.60 -19.21
C CYS A 104 9.35 -3.44 -19.99
N LEU A 105 10.05 -2.33 -20.27
CA LEU A 105 11.09 -2.28 -21.30
C LEU A 105 10.74 -3.14 -22.53
N THR A 106 9.85 -2.63 -23.38
CA THR A 106 9.99 -2.71 -24.84
C THR A 106 9.48 -1.40 -25.45
N LEU A 107 10.28 -0.34 -25.34
CA LEU A 107 10.26 0.70 -26.36
C LEU A 107 10.89 0.07 -27.62
N PRO A 108 10.24 0.16 -28.80
CA PRO A 108 10.78 -0.42 -30.01
C PRO A 108 12.08 0.29 -30.38
N THR A 109 13.14 -0.51 -30.53
CA THR A 109 14.40 -0.11 -31.16
C THR A 109 14.11 0.36 -32.58
N ASN A 110 14.07 1.68 -32.81
CA ASN A 110 14.09 2.23 -34.16
C ASN A 110 15.56 2.32 -34.62
N LYS A 111 16.06 1.23 -35.20
CA LYS A 111 17.24 1.21 -36.07
C LYS A 111 16.76 1.13 -37.52
N ASN A 112 16.51 2.28 -38.12
CA ASN A 112 16.55 2.54 -39.58
C ASN A 112 17.42 3.80 -39.69
N ARG A 113 18.64 3.85 -40.26
CA ARG A 113 19.23 3.33 -41.50
C ARG A 113 18.60 3.90 -42.78
N SER A 114 18.99 5.13 -43.12
CA SER A 114 19.02 5.79 -44.44
C SER A 114 19.30 7.28 -44.19
N SER A 115 20.29 7.99 -44.73
CA SER A 115 21.25 7.81 -45.82
C SER A 115 22.52 8.59 -45.49
#